data_AF-A0A4V2EJR8-F1
#
_entry.id   AF-A0A4V2EJR8-F1
#
_cell.length_a   1.000
_cell.length_b   1.000
_cell.length_c   1.000
_cell.angle_alpha   90.00
_cell.angle_beta   90.00
_cell.angle_gamma   90.00
#
_symmetry.space_group_name_H-M   'P 1'
#
loop_
_entity.id
_entity.type
_entity.pdbx_description
1 polymer ?
#
loop_
_entity_poly.entity_id
_entity_poly.type
_entity_poly.pdbx_seq_one_letter_code
_entity_poly.pdbx_strand_id
1 'polypeptide(L)'
;MKDNSRLGIYVLVIALAVIIALVFFVHFFLNSFTSKDEFAPLIDTANEQMTQLNTVEQPALVEPSTTHIDLSEEQAHNTNKQKTFVEQDKSYTAHTPHPWELVEVSPVQAQLCRDMELTPLTYKEVFDSDSQETKRVYSDYYELNLSILHNDREYSIASVYNEGTEKWLKAHMKDYLDRVYDTYSEWLGPEKLFKTQINIKLALNQTQYFNALAEHDAEESAKVQGVYLPWLHTAFVKIPHNERNQIIGMRLLQVLVHESVHAINFVQFGYMHRWAQEGLAQYFTHFVETRTPELFLSYEQWERRSESLAEPLSFQDVIEPSGHWLENRSALYASSFAYVQYFSNLEKSENKLITLLNTELKQRCSVLKKGWSKTHLDPNDLLYTNIQNWFEHTVIYHSQRADELEKEIQNSRATH
;
A
#
# COMPACT_ATOMS: atom_id res chain seq x y z
N MET A 1 -45.46 -55.94 -25.53
CA MET A 1 -45.15 -55.26 -24.26
C MET A 1 -44.24 -56.12 -23.36
N LYS A 2 -43.02 -56.45 -23.79
CA LYS A 2 -42.06 -57.20 -22.95
C LYS A 2 -40.61 -56.69 -22.95
N ASP A 3 -40.32 -55.60 -23.67
CA ASP A 3 -38.94 -55.07 -23.79
C ASP A 3 -38.67 -53.76 -23.04
N ASN A 4 -39.70 -53.07 -22.51
CA ASN A 4 -39.49 -51.81 -21.78
C ASN A 4 -39.04 -52.01 -20.31
N SER A 5 -39.10 -53.23 -19.76
CA SER A 5 -38.69 -53.49 -18.38
C SER A 5 -37.17 -53.71 -18.22
N ARG A 6 -36.47 -54.10 -19.30
CA ARG A 6 -35.02 -54.31 -19.25
C ARG A 6 -34.25 -52.98 -19.27
N LEU A 7 -34.71 -52.01 -20.06
CA LEU A 7 -34.06 -50.71 -20.16
C LEU A 7 -34.09 -49.95 -18.82
N GLY A 8 -35.19 -50.02 -18.09
CA GLY A 8 -35.31 -49.39 -16.76
C GLY A 8 -34.34 -49.96 -15.73
N ILE A 9 -34.09 -51.28 -15.77
CA ILE A 9 -33.14 -51.94 -14.85
C ILE A 9 -31.70 -51.51 -15.18
N TYR A 10 -31.35 -51.40 -16.47
CA TYR A 10 -30.00 -50.95 -16.86
C TYR A 10 -29.70 -49.51 -16.43
N VAL A 11 -30.66 -48.60 -16.60
CA VAL A 11 -30.49 -47.20 -16.17
C VAL A 11 -30.31 -47.10 -14.66
N LEU A 12 -31.07 -47.91 -13.90
CA LEU A 12 -31.01 -47.91 -12.44
C LEU A 12 -29.70 -48.51 -11.90
N VAL A 13 -29.17 -49.55 -12.55
CA VAL A 13 -27.86 -50.14 -12.22
C VAL A 13 -26.71 -49.17 -12.51
N ILE A 14 -26.75 -48.46 -13.65
CA ILE A 14 -25.74 -47.46 -14.00
C ILE A 14 -25.77 -46.29 -13.01
N ALA A 15 -26.97 -45.78 -12.68
CA ALA A 15 -27.11 -44.71 -11.69
C ALA A 15 -26.56 -45.12 -10.32
N LEU A 16 -26.82 -46.35 -9.87
CA LEU A 16 -26.31 -46.87 -8.61
C LEU A 16 -24.78 -46.99 -8.61
N ALA A 17 -24.19 -47.44 -9.72
CA ALA A 17 -22.74 -47.55 -9.86
C ALA A 17 -22.04 -46.19 -9.81
N VAL A 18 -22.63 -45.15 -10.42
CA VAL A 18 -22.11 -43.78 -10.37
C VAL A 18 -22.17 -43.20 -8.96
N ILE A 19 -23.26 -43.43 -8.23
CA ILE A 19 -23.39 -42.98 -6.83
C ILE A 19 -22.34 -43.66 -5.94
N ILE A 20 -22.14 -44.98 -6.08
CA ILE A 20 -21.12 -45.70 -5.33
C ILE A 20 -19.72 -45.15 -5.63
N ALA A 21 -19.40 -44.90 -6.90
CA ALA A 21 -18.12 -44.32 -7.30
C ALA A 21 -17.90 -42.92 -6.68
N LEU A 22 -18.93 -42.08 -6.65
CA LEU A 22 -18.87 -40.75 -6.01
C LEU A 22 -18.65 -40.83 -4.50
N VAL A 23 -19.32 -41.76 -3.81
CA VAL A 23 -19.12 -41.98 -2.37
C VAL A 23 -17.69 -42.44 -2.08
N PHE A 24 -17.14 -43.36 -2.87
CA PHE A 24 -15.75 -43.79 -2.74
C PHE A 24 -14.76 -42.65 -3.02
N PHE A 25 -15.03 -41.82 -4.04
CA PHE A 25 -14.18 -40.68 -4.36
C PHE A 25 -14.16 -39.64 -3.24
N VAL A 26 -15.33 -39.29 -2.68
CA VAL A 26 -15.44 -38.37 -1.54
C VAL A 26 -14.76 -38.95 -0.29
N HIS A 27 -14.94 -40.25 -0.02
CA HIS A 27 -14.30 -40.89 1.13
C HIS A 27 -12.77 -40.97 0.98
N PHE A 28 -12.27 -41.26 -0.22
CA PHE A 28 -10.85 -41.23 -0.52
C PHE A 28 -10.26 -39.82 -0.39
N PHE A 29 -10.97 -38.81 -0.90
CA PHE A 29 -10.54 -37.42 -0.82
C PHE A 29 -10.50 -36.94 0.63
N LEU A 30 -11.54 -37.20 1.43
CA LEU A 30 -11.58 -36.81 2.84
C LEU A 30 -10.51 -37.52 3.69
N ASN A 31 -10.25 -38.81 3.45
CA ASN A 31 -9.21 -39.54 4.18
C ASN A 31 -7.78 -39.15 3.75
N SER A 32 -7.61 -38.59 2.54
CA SER A 32 -6.31 -38.12 2.06
C SER A 32 -5.86 -36.81 2.74
N PHE A 33 -6.78 -36.09 3.40
CA PHE A 33 -6.48 -34.86 4.15
C PHE A 33 -6.37 -35.05 5.66
N THR A 34 -6.46 -36.28 6.15
CA THR A 34 -6.30 -36.61 7.57
C THR A 34 -5.15 -37.59 7.81
N SER A 35 -3.94 -37.28 7.34
CA SER A 35 -2.74 -37.81 7.98
C SER A 35 -2.41 -36.93 9.19
N LYS A 36 -2.93 -37.31 10.35
CA LYS A 36 -2.34 -36.95 11.63
C LYS A 36 -1.00 -37.68 11.72
N ASP A 37 0.10 -36.97 11.46
CA ASP A 37 1.39 -37.37 12.02
C ASP A 37 1.66 -36.56 13.29
N GLU A 38 1.93 -37.31 14.34
CA GLU A 38 2.16 -36.89 15.71
C GLU A 38 3.44 -36.06 15.85
N PHE A 39 3.36 -35.05 16.72
CA PHE A 39 4.48 -34.24 17.20
C PHE A 39 5.38 -35.03 18.17
N ALA A 40 6.70 -34.80 18.07
CA ALA A 40 7.65 -34.84 19.19
C ALA A 40 8.76 -33.78 18.97
N PRO A 41 9.43 -33.28 20.02
CA PRO A 41 9.64 -31.84 20.21
C PRO A 41 10.95 -31.30 19.62
N LEU A 42 10.86 -30.27 18.79
CA LEU A 42 11.99 -29.41 18.40
C LEU A 42 12.08 -28.21 19.36
N ILE A 43 12.49 -28.45 20.60
CA ILE A 43 12.87 -27.39 21.55
C ILE A 43 14.39 -27.39 21.83
N ASP A 44 15.12 -28.46 21.49
CA ASP A 44 16.57 -28.54 21.76
C ASP A 44 17.49 -28.02 20.65
N THR A 45 16.97 -27.65 19.46
CA THR A 45 17.80 -27.14 18.35
C THR A 45 17.81 -25.61 18.23
N ALA A 46 16.99 -24.90 19.01
CA ALA A 46 16.96 -23.44 19.03
C ALA A 46 18.04 -22.81 19.93
N ASN A 47 18.59 -23.57 20.89
CA ASN A 47 19.62 -23.07 21.82
C ASN A 47 21.06 -23.21 21.32
N GLU A 48 21.34 -24.02 20.29
CA GLU A 48 22.69 -24.11 19.68
C GLU A 48 22.92 -23.12 18.53
N GLN A 49 21.86 -22.56 17.94
CA GLN A 49 21.97 -21.53 16.90
C GLN A 49 21.96 -20.08 17.43
N MET A 50 21.68 -19.87 18.73
CA MET A 50 21.71 -18.53 19.36
C MET A 50 23.09 -18.06 19.80
N THR A 51 24.14 -18.88 19.69
CA THR A 51 25.51 -18.51 20.10
C THR A 51 26.37 -17.95 18.94
N GLN A 52 25.81 -17.79 17.72
CA GLN A 52 26.54 -17.24 16.55
C GLN A 52 25.87 -16.04 15.86
N LEU A 53 25.05 -15.27 16.57
CA LEU A 53 24.49 -14.00 16.07
C LEU A 53 24.70 -12.85 17.06
N ASN A 54 25.94 -12.69 17.51
CA ASN A 54 26.40 -11.48 18.18
C ASN A 54 27.50 -10.80 17.34
N THR A 55 27.14 -10.27 16.17
CA THR A 55 27.82 -9.11 15.58
C THR A 55 26.93 -8.47 14.51
N VAL A 56 26.07 -7.53 14.91
CA VAL A 56 25.46 -6.57 13.98
C VAL A 56 26.21 -5.27 14.15
N GLU A 57 26.96 -4.89 13.13
CA GLU A 57 27.66 -3.62 13.00
C GLU A 57 26.61 -2.48 12.93
N GLN A 58 26.65 -1.58 13.92
CA GLN A 58 25.95 -0.30 13.87
C GLN A 58 26.72 0.66 12.95
N PRO A 59 26.09 1.38 12.02
CA PRO A 59 26.72 2.55 11.41
C PRO A 59 26.71 3.71 12.43
N ALA A 60 27.89 4.05 12.94
CA ALA A 60 28.09 5.21 13.80
C ALA A 60 28.26 6.49 12.98
N LEU A 61 27.78 7.58 13.57
CA LEU A 61 27.86 8.96 13.13
C LEU A 61 29.28 9.39 12.72
N VAL A 62 29.33 10.21 11.68
CA VAL A 62 30.52 10.95 11.24
C VAL A 62 30.79 12.10 12.21
N GLU A 63 31.97 12.10 12.82
CA GLU A 63 32.82 13.29 13.03
C GLU A 63 34.31 12.88 13.01
N PRO A 64 35.25 13.79 12.69
CA PRO A 64 36.33 13.45 11.76
C PRO A 64 37.72 13.19 12.38
N SER A 65 38.50 12.48 11.55
CA SER A 65 39.92 12.70 11.22
C SER A 65 40.96 11.68 11.72
N THR A 66 41.90 11.46 10.80
CA THR A 66 43.28 10.96 10.92
C THR A 66 43.55 9.45 10.79
N THR A 67 43.95 9.12 9.54
CA THR A 67 45.14 8.34 9.12
C THR A 67 45.23 6.83 9.37
N HIS A 68 45.10 6.10 8.25
CA HIS A 68 45.90 4.98 7.75
C HIS A 68 46.41 3.90 8.71
N ILE A 69 46.08 2.64 8.42
CA ILE A 69 47.06 1.58 8.10
C ILE A 69 46.39 0.53 7.20
N ASP A 70 47.14 0.19 6.15
CA ASP A 70 46.91 -0.76 5.08
C ASP A 70 47.39 -2.16 5.51
N LEU A 71 46.62 -3.22 5.23
CA LEU A 71 47.14 -4.58 5.19
C LEU A 71 46.42 -5.38 4.08
N SER A 72 47.23 -5.65 3.07
CA SER A 72 47.02 -6.43 1.86
C SER A 72 46.83 -7.94 2.09
N GLU A 73 46.03 -8.51 1.18
CA GLU A 73 46.18 -9.81 0.49
C GLU A 73 46.38 -11.10 1.30
N GLU A 74 45.50 -12.08 1.10
CA GLU A 74 45.86 -13.25 0.27
C GLU A 74 44.64 -14.05 -0.23
N GLN A 75 44.79 -14.54 -1.46
CA GLN A 75 43.81 -15.22 -2.29
C GLN A 75 43.70 -16.72 -1.99
N ALA A 76 42.53 -17.33 -2.26
CA ALA A 76 42.49 -18.67 -2.84
C ALA A 76 41.16 -18.95 -3.57
N HIS A 77 41.28 -19.75 -4.62
CA HIS A 77 40.46 -19.80 -5.82
C HIS A 77 39.40 -20.92 -5.83
N ASN A 78 38.42 -20.76 -6.75
CA ASN A 78 37.68 -21.78 -7.52
C ASN A 78 36.56 -22.57 -6.80
N THR A 79 35.36 -22.75 -7.37
CA THR A 79 35.03 -22.99 -8.78
C THR A 79 33.57 -22.66 -9.11
N ASN A 80 33.36 -22.25 -10.36
CA ASN A 80 32.09 -22.06 -11.06
C ASN A 80 31.09 -23.22 -10.94
N LYS A 81 29.86 -22.92 -10.52
CA LYS A 81 28.66 -23.55 -11.07
C LYS A 81 27.71 -22.46 -11.57
N GLN A 82 27.37 -22.57 -12.85
CA GLN A 82 26.54 -21.64 -13.61
C GLN A 82 25.24 -21.32 -12.84
N LYS A 83 25.10 -20.04 -12.47
CA LYS A 83 23.83 -19.45 -12.08
C LYS A 83 22.92 -19.44 -13.30
N THR A 84 21.83 -20.19 -13.22
CA THR A 84 20.63 -19.89 -14.00
C THR A 84 19.82 -18.90 -13.17
N PHE A 85 19.76 -17.68 -13.67
CA PHE A 85 19.02 -16.59 -13.05
C PHE A 85 17.55 -16.75 -13.42
N VAL A 86 16.69 -16.85 -12.41
CA VAL A 86 15.35 -16.28 -12.57
C VAL A 86 15.53 -14.80 -12.24
N GLU A 87 15.20 -13.96 -13.20
CA GLU A 87 15.13 -12.53 -13.02
C GLU A 87 14.15 -12.26 -11.87
N GLN A 88 14.66 -11.67 -10.78
CA GLN A 88 13.79 -11.13 -9.76
C GLN A 88 12.84 -10.15 -10.45
N ASP A 89 11.55 -10.32 -10.20
CA ASP A 89 10.54 -9.36 -10.61
C ASP A 89 10.87 -8.01 -9.96
N LYS A 90 11.48 -7.13 -10.75
CA LYS A 90 11.76 -5.73 -10.42
C LYS A 90 10.56 -4.84 -10.69
N SER A 91 9.40 -5.40 -11.03
CA SER A 91 8.19 -4.60 -11.06
C SER A 91 7.93 -4.09 -9.65
N TYR A 92 7.79 -2.77 -9.53
CA TYR A 92 6.89 -2.22 -8.54
C TYR A 92 5.65 -3.10 -8.57
N THR A 93 5.27 -3.73 -7.45
CA THR A 93 4.09 -4.60 -7.46
C THR A 93 2.92 -3.70 -7.81
N ALA A 94 2.48 -3.78 -9.07
CA ALA A 94 1.23 -3.23 -9.54
C ALA A 94 0.17 -3.76 -8.58
N HIS A 95 -0.48 -2.87 -7.85
CA HIS A 95 -1.66 -3.25 -7.07
C HIS A 95 -2.66 -3.85 -8.07
N THR A 96 -3.13 -5.08 -7.89
CA THR A 96 -4.35 -5.57 -8.58
C THR A 96 -5.56 -4.73 -8.09
N PRO A 97 -6.67 -4.50 -8.82
CA PRO A 97 -7.69 -3.61 -8.29
C PRO A 97 -8.47 -4.37 -7.22
N HIS A 98 -8.85 -3.66 -6.16
CA HIS A 98 -9.82 -4.24 -5.25
C HIS A 98 -11.20 -4.26 -5.92
N PRO A 99 -11.98 -5.35 -5.85
CA PRO A 99 -13.31 -5.46 -6.45
C PRO A 99 -14.26 -4.30 -6.11
N TRP A 100 -14.09 -3.70 -4.94
CA TRP A 100 -14.90 -2.58 -4.44
C TRP A 100 -14.38 -1.19 -4.86
N GLU A 101 -13.26 -1.12 -5.58
CA GLU A 101 -12.80 0.12 -6.23
C GLU A 101 -13.64 0.46 -7.48
N LEU A 102 -14.61 -0.37 -7.85
CA LEU A 102 -15.70 0.01 -8.75
C LEU A 102 -16.71 0.78 -7.90
N VAL A 103 -16.57 2.11 -7.85
CA VAL A 103 -17.31 3.01 -6.96
C VAL A 103 -18.81 3.08 -7.32
N GLU A 104 -19.54 2.01 -7.07
CA GLU A 104 -20.96 2.01 -6.80
C GLU A 104 -21.13 1.63 -5.33
N VAL A 105 -21.05 2.64 -4.46
CA VAL A 105 -21.29 2.46 -3.03
C VAL A 105 -22.74 2.04 -2.84
N SER A 106 -22.96 0.84 -2.30
CA SER A 106 -24.32 0.40 -1.98
C SER A 106 -24.97 1.33 -0.95
N PRO A 107 -26.32 1.46 -0.93
CA PRO A 107 -26.99 2.26 0.08
C PRO A 107 -26.62 1.88 1.52
N VAL A 108 -26.36 0.59 1.77
CA VAL A 108 -25.93 0.05 3.06
C VAL A 108 -24.53 0.56 3.42
N GLN A 109 -23.57 0.45 2.51
CA GLN A 109 -22.21 0.97 2.71
C GLN A 109 -22.19 2.48 2.94
N ALA A 110 -22.96 3.23 2.16
CA ALA A 110 -23.09 4.67 2.34
C ALA A 110 -23.68 5.02 3.73
N GLN A 111 -24.64 4.21 4.19
CA GLN A 111 -25.22 4.36 5.53
C GLN A 111 -24.22 4.03 6.64
N LEU A 112 -23.48 2.93 6.52
CA LEU A 112 -22.40 2.57 7.46
C LEU A 112 -21.37 3.68 7.60
N CYS A 113 -20.98 4.30 6.49
CA CYS A 113 -20.06 5.44 6.52
C CYS A 113 -20.64 6.66 7.24
N ARG A 114 -21.93 6.97 7.03
CA ARG A 114 -22.63 8.09 7.69
C ARG A 114 -22.80 7.87 9.19
N ASP A 115 -23.03 6.62 9.60
CA ASP A 115 -23.23 6.24 11.00
C ASP A 115 -21.92 6.09 11.77
N MET A 116 -20.78 6.16 11.07
CA MET A 116 -19.46 6.07 11.67
C MET A 116 -19.21 7.25 12.62
N GLU A 117 -18.89 6.93 13.88
CA GLU A 117 -18.49 7.93 14.87
C GLU A 117 -17.15 8.55 14.48
N LEU A 118 -17.08 9.88 14.57
CA LEU A 118 -15.91 10.67 14.24
C LEU A 118 -15.33 11.29 15.50
N THR A 119 -14.14 10.84 15.89
CA THR A 119 -13.43 11.36 17.05
C THR A 119 -12.60 12.59 16.65
N PRO A 120 -12.85 13.78 17.22
CA PRO A 120 -12.01 14.95 16.97
C PRO A 120 -10.56 14.73 17.42
N LEU A 121 -9.62 15.45 16.82
CA LEU A 121 -8.25 15.49 17.30
C LEU A 121 -8.15 16.15 18.69
N THR A 122 -7.20 15.69 19.49
CA THR A 122 -6.88 16.34 20.77
C THR A 122 -6.01 17.56 20.50
N TYR A 123 -6.20 18.65 21.24
CA TYR A 123 -5.33 19.82 21.16
C TYR A 123 -4.96 20.38 22.53
N LYS A 124 -3.82 21.08 22.58
CA LYS A 124 -3.43 21.93 23.70
C LYS A 124 -3.26 23.37 23.22
N GLU A 125 -3.59 24.32 24.07
CA GLU A 125 -3.34 25.74 23.83
C GLU A 125 -1.93 26.10 24.30
N VAL A 126 -1.14 26.67 23.40
CA VAL A 126 0.25 27.08 23.64
C VAL A 126 0.36 28.56 23.30
N PHE A 127 0.79 29.36 24.27
CA PHE A 127 1.07 30.77 24.04
C PHE A 127 2.41 30.91 23.30
N ASP A 128 2.37 31.55 22.13
CA ASP A 128 3.53 31.87 21.32
C ASP A 128 3.99 33.29 21.69
N SER A 129 5.17 33.39 22.31
CA SER A 129 5.71 34.66 22.80
C SER A 129 6.04 35.66 21.69
N ASP A 130 6.34 35.16 20.49
CA ASP A 130 6.83 35.99 19.40
C ASP A 130 5.66 36.65 18.66
N SER A 131 4.59 35.88 18.47
CA SER A 131 3.34 36.38 17.88
C SER A 131 2.37 37.00 18.90
N GLN A 132 2.59 36.80 20.20
CA GLN A 132 1.67 37.20 21.28
C GLN A 132 0.28 36.57 21.14
N GLU A 133 0.20 35.39 20.52
CA GLU A 133 -1.05 34.68 20.24
C GLU A 133 -1.05 33.30 20.89
N THR A 134 -2.23 32.86 21.36
CA THR A 134 -2.44 31.48 21.79
C THR A 134 -2.77 30.61 20.58
N LYS A 135 -1.89 29.65 20.28
CA LYS A 135 -2.05 28.70 19.19
C LYS A 135 -2.51 27.35 19.71
N ARG A 136 -3.36 26.66 18.94
CA ARG A 136 -3.73 25.27 19.22
C ARG A 136 -2.73 24.33 18.55
N VAL A 137 -2.11 23.47 19.35
CA VAL A 137 -1.23 22.39 18.88
C VAL A 137 -2.01 21.08 18.97
N TYR A 138 -2.28 20.48 17.82
CA TYR A 138 -3.05 19.25 17.71
C TYR A 138 -2.16 18.00 17.86
N SER A 139 -2.75 16.90 18.30
CA SER A 139 -2.09 15.62 18.58
C SER A 139 -3.12 14.47 18.59
N ASP A 140 -2.65 13.25 18.83
CA ASP A 140 -3.48 12.04 18.88
C ASP A 140 -4.20 11.78 17.54
N TYR A 141 -3.43 11.87 16.46
CA TYR A 141 -3.92 11.78 15.09
C TYR A 141 -4.51 10.42 14.72
N TYR A 142 -3.94 9.33 15.25
CA TYR A 142 -4.37 7.99 14.90
C TYR A 142 -4.04 6.99 16.01
N GLU A 143 -4.71 5.85 15.95
CA GLU A 143 -4.38 4.66 16.71
C GLU A 143 -4.02 3.54 15.74
N LEU A 144 -2.79 3.03 15.82
CA LEU A 144 -2.28 2.02 14.90
C LEU A 144 -2.30 0.63 15.54
N ASN A 145 -3.14 -0.24 15.00
CA ASN A 145 -3.28 -1.63 15.41
C ASN A 145 -2.76 -2.54 14.29
N LEU A 146 -1.64 -3.23 14.56
CA LEU A 146 -1.08 -4.22 13.66
C LEU A 146 -1.17 -5.59 14.33
N SER A 147 -1.76 -6.57 13.65
CA SER A 147 -1.81 -7.95 14.11
C SER A 147 -1.43 -8.92 12.99
N ILE A 148 -0.83 -10.05 13.35
CA ILE A 148 -0.55 -11.16 12.44
C ILE A 148 -1.73 -12.11 12.46
N LEU A 149 -2.27 -12.43 11.30
CA LEU A 149 -3.30 -13.44 11.14
C LEU A 149 -2.67 -14.82 10.95
N HIS A 150 -3.00 -15.75 11.83
CA HIS A 150 -2.60 -17.15 11.68
C HIS A 150 -3.69 -18.09 12.24
N ASN A 151 -4.22 -18.99 11.42
CA ASN A 151 -5.27 -19.94 11.79
C ASN A 151 -6.45 -19.27 12.53
N ASP A 152 -7.00 -18.22 11.92
CA ASP A 152 -8.16 -17.46 12.39
C ASP A 152 -7.97 -16.81 13.77
N ARG A 153 -6.71 -16.64 14.18
CA ARG A 153 -6.31 -15.94 15.40
C ARG A 153 -5.37 -14.79 15.07
N GLU A 154 -5.45 -13.78 15.91
CA GLU A 154 -4.61 -12.60 15.84
C GLU A 154 -3.48 -12.69 16.86
N TYR A 155 -2.27 -12.44 16.38
CA TYR A 155 -1.05 -12.47 17.17
C TYR A 155 -0.37 -11.10 17.10
N SER A 156 0.29 -10.70 18.18
CA SER A 156 1.18 -9.53 18.12
C SER A 156 2.35 -9.81 17.16
N ILE A 157 2.88 -8.75 16.53
CA ILE A 157 4.08 -8.88 15.70
C ILE A 157 5.25 -9.42 16.54
N ALA A 158 5.41 -8.96 17.79
CA ALA A 158 6.46 -9.42 18.69
C ALA A 158 6.39 -10.92 18.97
N SER A 159 5.18 -11.49 19.09
CA SER A 159 5.02 -12.92 19.36
C SER A 159 5.36 -13.84 18.18
N VAL A 160 5.31 -13.33 16.95
CA VAL A 160 5.61 -14.10 15.73
C VAL A 160 7.04 -13.88 15.27
N TYR A 161 7.55 -12.65 15.42
CA TYR A 161 8.90 -12.27 15.05
C TYR A 161 9.72 -11.96 16.30
N ASN A 162 9.79 -10.68 16.72
CA ASN A 162 10.37 -10.25 17.99
C ASN A 162 9.96 -8.80 18.28
N GLU A 163 10.18 -8.34 19.52
CA GLU A 163 9.87 -6.97 19.95
C GLU A 163 10.59 -5.90 19.11
N GLY A 164 11.82 -6.19 18.65
CA GLY A 164 12.60 -5.28 17.81
C GLY A 164 11.91 -5.00 16.47
N THR A 165 11.40 -6.03 15.81
CA THR A 165 10.64 -5.91 14.56
C THR A 165 9.35 -5.11 14.76
N GLU A 166 8.59 -5.39 15.83
CA GLU A 166 7.37 -4.63 16.13
C GLU A 166 7.67 -3.15 16.40
N LYS A 167 8.70 -2.87 17.21
CA LYS A 167 9.13 -1.52 17.52
C LYS A 167 9.61 -0.78 16.27
N TRP A 168 10.38 -1.44 15.41
CA TRP A 168 10.86 -0.86 14.15
C TRP A 168 9.70 -0.50 13.22
N LEU A 169 8.73 -1.41 13.04
CA LEU A 169 7.54 -1.16 12.23
C LEU A 169 6.71 0.00 12.79
N LYS A 170 6.38 -0.02 14.09
CA LYS A 170 5.59 1.04 14.73
C LYS A 170 6.27 2.41 14.66
N ALA A 171 7.58 2.47 14.86
CA ALA A 171 8.32 3.73 14.76
C ALA A 171 8.30 4.30 13.33
N HIS A 172 8.59 3.48 12.31
CA HIS A 172 8.58 3.95 10.92
C HIS A 172 7.18 4.31 10.46
N MET A 173 6.18 3.48 10.77
CA MET A 173 4.78 3.81 10.49
C MET A 173 4.38 5.13 11.13
N LYS A 174 4.80 5.37 12.38
CA LYS A 174 4.54 6.64 13.04
C LYS A 174 5.09 7.84 12.26
N ASP A 175 6.36 7.79 11.86
CA ASP A 175 6.98 8.89 11.10
C ASP A 175 6.23 9.18 9.79
N TYR A 176 5.80 8.13 9.09
CA TYR A 176 5.08 8.28 7.83
C TYR A 176 3.64 8.77 8.01
N LEU A 177 2.91 8.25 9.00
CA LEU A 177 1.53 8.65 9.27
C LEU A 177 1.43 10.07 9.85
N ASP A 178 2.40 10.48 10.66
CA ASP A 178 2.53 11.87 11.12
C ASP A 178 2.65 12.81 9.90
N ARG A 179 3.47 12.45 8.90
CA ARG A 179 3.61 13.24 7.66
C ARG A 179 2.30 13.35 6.87
N VAL A 180 1.49 12.29 6.82
CA VAL A 180 0.16 12.33 6.19
C VAL A 180 -0.73 13.37 6.89
N TYR A 181 -0.79 13.32 8.22
CA TYR A 181 -1.59 14.23 9.02
C TYR A 181 -1.08 15.68 9.00
N ASP A 182 0.23 15.89 9.00
CA ASP A 182 0.82 17.22 8.86
C ASP A 182 0.41 17.85 7.52
N THR A 183 0.50 17.09 6.44
CA THR A 183 0.11 17.53 5.10
C THR A 183 -1.38 17.88 5.03
N TYR A 184 -2.25 17.01 5.56
CA TYR A 184 -3.68 17.31 5.62
C TYR A 184 -4.03 18.47 6.55
N SER A 185 -3.29 18.65 7.65
CA SER A 185 -3.46 19.79 8.55
C SER A 185 -3.11 21.11 7.86
N GLU A 186 -2.05 21.11 7.06
CA GLU A 186 -1.66 22.27 6.25
C GLU A 186 -2.71 22.58 5.17
N TRP A 187 -3.19 21.56 4.46
CA TRP A 187 -4.15 21.71 3.37
C TRP A 187 -5.52 22.16 3.87
N LEU A 188 -6.04 21.51 4.91
CA LEU A 188 -7.44 21.60 5.32
C LEU A 188 -7.67 22.40 6.59
N GLY A 189 -6.66 22.51 7.45
CA GLY A 189 -6.77 22.99 8.82
C GLY A 189 -6.97 21.80 9.78
N PRO A 190 -6.13 21.65 10.82
CA PRO A 190 -6.18 20.51 11.74
C PRO A 190 -7.50 20.41 12.52
N GLU A 191 -8.21 21.53 12.73
CA GLU A 191 -9.50 21.58 13.41
C GLU A 191 -10.64 20.85 12.68
N LYS A 192 -10.44 20.55 11.39
CA LYS A 192 -11.41 19.84 10.56
C LYS A 192 -11.12 18.34 10.45
N LEU A 193 -9.98 17.90 10.98
CA LEU A 193 -9.55 16.52 10.88
C LEU A 193 -10.06 15.70 12.06
N PHE A 194 -10.13 14.39 11.84
CA PHE A 194 -10.57 13.40 12.81
C PHE A 194 -9.47 12.37 13.09
N LYS A 195 -9.47 11.83 14.30
CA LYS A 195 -8.60 10.72 14.68
C LYS A 195 -8.99 9.47 13.91
N THR A 196 -8.00 8.77 13.34
CA THR A 196 -8.23 7.53 12.57
C THR A 196 -7.80 6.30 13.37
N GLN A 197 -8.70 5.33 13.51
CA GLN A 197 -8.31 3.97 13.92
C GLN A 197 -7.82 3.20 12.70
N ILE A 198 -6.53 2.85 12.68
CA ILE A 198 -5.87 2.17 11.58
C ILE A 198 -5.64 0.72 12.01
N ASN A 199 -6.51 -0.17 11.55
CA ASN A 199 -6.42 -1.61 11.84
C ASN A 199 -5.87 -2.34 10.62
N ILE A 200 -4.76 -3.06 10.78
CA ILE A 200 -4.13 -3.83 9.70
C ILE A 200 -3.83 -5.25 10.16
N LYS A 201 -4.39 -6.21 9.43
CA LYS A 201 -4.16 -7.64 9.60
C LYS A 201 -3.13 -8.12 8.59
N LEU A 202 -2.02 -8.65 9.10
CA LEU A 202 -0.87 -9.13 8.33
C LEU A 202 -0.97 -10.65 8.15
N ALA A 203 -1.15 -11.11 6.91
CA ALA A 203 -1.13 -12.53 6.57
C ALA A 203 0.29 -12.97 6.22
N LEU A 204 0.74 -14.11 6.78
CA LEU A 204 2.10 -14.62 6.58
C LEU A 204 2.32 -15.14 5.16
N ASN A 205 1.25 -15.59 4.49
CA ASN A 205 1.32 -16.16 3.15
C ASN A 205 0.03 -15.93 2.36
N GLN A 206 0.07 -16.28 1.07
CA GLN A 206 -1.04 -16.12 0.14
C GLN A 206 -2.32 -16.87 0.56
N THR A 207 -2.20 -18.07 1.12
CA THR A 207 -3.36 -18.87 1.55
C THR A 207 -4.09 -18.20 2.69
N GLN A 208 -3.36 -17.78 3.73
CA GLN A 208 -3.95 -17.03 4.85
C GLN A 208 -4.57 -15.72 4.38
N TYR A 209 -3.89 -15.01 3.49
CA TYR A 209 -4.38 -13.75 2.93
C TYR A 209 -5.70 -13.95 2.16
N PHE A 210 -5.75 -14.97 1.29
CA PHE A 210 -6.96 -15.33 0.55
C PHE A 210 -8.10 -15.70 1.49
N ASN A 211 -7.86 -16.57 2.47
CA ASN A 211 -8.89 -17.02 3.40
C ASN A 211 -9.47 -15.85 4.22
N ALA A 212 -8.60 -14.96 4.71
CA ALA A 212 -9.01 -13.77 5.46
C ALA A 212 -9.95 -12.85 4.67
N LEU A 213 -9.72 -12.75 3.35
CA LEU A 213 -10.57 -11.98 2.45
C LEU A 213 -11.85 -12.73 2.09
N ALA A 214 -11.78 -14.05 1.89
CA ALA A 214 -12.93 -14.89 1.57
C ALA A 214 -13.97 -14.92 2.71
N GLU A 215 -13.55 -14.78 3.96
CA GLU A 215 -14.44 -14.61 5.12
C GLU A 215 -15.34 -13.36 5.04
N HIS A 216 -15.01 -12.44 4.14
CA HIS A 216 -15.65 -11.15 3.97
C HIS A 216 -16.08 -10.88 2.52
N ASP A 217 -16.24 -11.94 1.72
CA ASP A 217 -16.62 -11.88 0.29
C ASP A 217 -15.71 -10.96 -0.54
N ALA A 218 -14.42 -10.93 -0.19
CA ALA A 218 -13.41 -10.05 -0.75
C ALA A 218 -12.25 -10.81 -1.44
N GLU A 219 -12.38 -12.12 -1.68
CA GLU A 219 -11.32 -12.99 -2.17
C GLU A 219 -10.74 -12.57 -3.53
N GLU A 220 -11.51 -11.88 -4.36
CA GLU A 220 -11.05 -11.35 -5.64
C GLU A 220 -9.93 -10.30 -5.46
N SER A 221 -9.86 -9.64 -4.29
CA SER A 221 -8.75 -8.76 -3.91
C SER A 221 -7.46 -9.50 -3.61
N ALA A 222 -7.46 -10.82 -3.39
CA ALA A 222 -6.26 -11.55 -2.99
C ALA A 222 -5.12 -11.55 -4.03
N LYS A 223 -5.35 -10.95 -5.21
CA LYS A 223 -4.37 -10.72 -6.28
C LYS A 223 -3.41 -9.57 -5.99
N VAL A 224 -3.62 -8.81 -4.92
CA VAL A 224 -2.82 -7.64 -4.51
C VAL A 224 -1.94 -7.98 -3.32
N GLN A 225 -1.09 -7.02 -2.91
CA GLN A 225 -0.28 -7.17 -1.70
C GLN A 225 -0.99 -6.68 -0.43
N GLY A 226 -1.79 -5.62 -0.54
CA GLY A 226 -2.51 -5.01 0.57
C GLY A 226 -3.84 -4.46 0.11
N VAL A 227 -4.81 -4.42 1.01
CA VAL A 227 -6.16 -4.01 0.69
C VAL A 227 -6.95 -3.49 1.89
N TYR A 228 -7.48 -2.27 1.81
CA TYR A 228 -8.36 -1.69 2.81
C TYR A 228 -9.84 -1.92 2.52
N LEU A 229 -10.55 -2.53 3.47
CA LEU A 229 -11.98 -2.81 3.42
C LEU A 229 -12.75 -1.76 4.25
N PRO A 230 -13.40 -0.76 3.63
CA PRO A 230 -13.99 0.37 4.36
C PRO A 230 -15.11 -0.04 5.34
N TRP A 231 -15.91 -1.03 5.00
CA TRP A 231 -17.01 -1.51 5.86
C TRP A 231 -16.53 -2.31 7.08
N LEU A 232 -15.28 -2.77 7.08
CA LEU A 232 -14.65 -3.43 8.23
C LEU A 232 -13.68 -2.50 8.98
N HIS A 233 -13.43 -1.30 8.45
CA HIS A 233 -12.38 -0.40 8.93
C HIS A 233 -11.04 -1.10 9.14
N THR A 234 -10.71 -2.03 8.24
CA THR A 234 -9.56 -2.92 8.40
C THR A 234 -8.87 -3.13 7.06
N ALA A 235 -7.55 -3.01 7.05
CA ALA A 235 -6.72 -3.45 5.96
C ALA A 235 -6.22 -4.88 6.16
N PHE A 236 -6.10 -5.62 5.07
CA PHE A 236 -5.47 -6.93 5.04
C PHE A 236 -4.24 -6.83 4.15
N VAL A 237 -3.09 -7.26 4.66
CA VAL A 237 -1.81 -7.14 3.97
C VAL A 237 -1.11 -8.49 3.99
N LYS A 238 -0.78 -9.02 2.81
CA LYS A 238 0.16 -10.12 2.69
C LYS A 238 1.55 -9.59 3.00
N ILE A 239 2.30 -10.26 3.87
CA ILE A 239 3.68 -9.86 4.16
C ILE A 239 4.56 -10.17 2.94
N PRO A 240 5.30 -9.19 2.39
CA PRO A 240 6.21 -9.42 1.28
C PRO A 240 7.45 -10.15 1.79
N HIS A 241 7.75 -11.29 1.17
CA HIS A 241 8.93 -12.10 1.46
C HIS A 241 9.83 -12.21 0.24
N ASN A 242 11.14 -12.29 0.46
CA ASN A 242 12.10 -12.66 -0.58
C ASN A 242 12.14 -14.19 -0.79
N GLU A 243 12.95 -14.65 -1.73
CA GLU A 243 13.12 -16.08 -2.04
C GLU A 243 13.64 -16.93 -0.88
N ARG A 244 14.27 -16.30 0.12
CA ARG A 244 14.74 -16.96 1.35
C ARG A 244 13.70 -16.91 2.47
N ASN A 245 12.46 -16.55 2.14
CA ASN A 245 11.36 -16.38 3.07
C ASN A 245 11.63 -15.32 4.16
N GLN A 246 12.45 -14.31 3.85
CA GLN A 246 12.72 -13.18 4.74
C GLN A 246 11.84 -12.00 4.37
N ILE A 247 11.34 -11.26 5.37
CA ILE A 247 10.50 -10.08 5.15
C ILE A 247 11.28 -9.01 4.38
N ILE A 248 10.66 -8.45 3.34
CA ILE A 248 11.18 -7.28 2.62
C ILE A 248 10.65 -6.03 3.34
N GLY A 249 11.38 -5.58 4.38
CA GLY A 249 10.91 -4.55 5.32
C GLY A 249 10.42 -3.26 4.67
N MET A 250 11.17 -2.69 3.72
CA MET A 250 10.75 -1.46 3.03
C MET A 250 9.50 -1.67 2.17
N ARG A 251 9.36 -2.83 1.50
CA ARG A 251 8.16 -3.13 0.72
C ARG A 251 6.94 -3.30 1.62
N LEU A 252 7.14 -3.90 2.81
CA LEU A 252 6.08 -4.00 3.80
C LEU A 252 5.64 -2.61 4.26
N LEU A 253 6.59 -1.72 4.60
CA LEU A 253 6.27 -0.34 5.00
C LEU A 253 5.48 0.42 3.92
N GLN A 254 5.88 0.29 2.65
CA GLN A 254 5.15 0.93 1.54
C GLN A 254 3.69 0.51 1.51
N VAL A 255 3.43 -0.79 1.57
CA VAL A 255 2.06 -1.34 1.53
C VAL A 255 1.29 -0.93 2.79
N LEU A 256 1.92 -0.99 3.96
CA LEU A 256 1.28 -0.56 5.20
C LEU A 256 0.89 0.91 5.18
N VAL A 257 1.75 1.80 4.69
CA VAL A 257 1.47 3.23 4.55
C VAL A 257 0.35 3.46 3.53
N HIS A 258 0.42 2.80 2.36
CA HIS A 258 -0.60 2.88 1.32
C HIS A 258 -1.99 2.53 1.87
N GLU A 259 -2.13 1.37 2.52
CA GLU A 259 -3.39 0.94 3.11
C GLU A 259 -3.84 1.82 4.29
N SER A 260 -2.89 2.35 5.06
CA SER A 260 -3.21 3.29 6.14
C SER A 260 -3.77 4.60 5.60
N VAL A 261 -3.26 5.08 4.46
CA VAL A 261 -3.80 6.28 3.81
C VAL A 261 -5.23 6.04 3.33
N HIS A 262 -5.56 4.85 2.84
CA HIS A 262 -6.96 4.51 2.56
C HIS A 262 -7.84 4.59 3.81
N ALA A 263 -7.36 4.08 4.95
CA ALA A 263 -8.08 4.19 6.22
C ALA A 263 -8.26 5.66 6.66
N ILE A 264 -7.20 6.47 6.59
CA ILE A 264 -7.25 7.90 6.91
C ILE A 264 -8.23 8.61 5.99
N ASN A 265 -8.12 8.40 4.67
CA ASN A 265 -9.01 9.01 3.68
C ASN A 265 -10.47 8.65 3.94
N PHE A 266 -10.76 7.38 4.27
CA PHE A 266 -12.12 6.97 4.59
C PHE A 266 -12.65 7.65 5.86
N VAL A 267 -11.82 7.83 6.89
CA VAL A 267 -12.24 8.58 8.09
C VAL A 267 -12.43 10.07 7.79
N GLN A 268 -11.53 10.72 7.04
CA GLN A 268 -11.65 12.15 6.77
C GLN A 268 -12.76 12.49 5.76
N PHE A 269 -12.91 11.67 4.71
CA PHE A 269 -13.68 12.01 3.51
C PHE A 269 -14.78 10.99 3.18
N GLY A 270 -14.74 9.80 3.78
CA GLY A 270 -15.65 8.72 3.42
C GLY A 270 -15.30 8.14 2.06
N TYR A 271 -16.33 7.82 1.25
CA TYR A 271 -16.12 7.35 -0.11
C TYR A 271 -15.79 8.52 -1.05
N MET A 272 -14.68 8.40 -1.78
CA MET A 272 -14.20 9.42 -2.72
C MET A 272 -14.07 8.85 -4.13
N HIS A 273 -13.81 9.74 -5.10
CA HIS A 273 -13.34 9.31 -6.42
C HIS A 273 -12.05 8.50 -6.32
N ARG A 274 -12.02 7.37 -7.04
CA ARG A 274 -10.89 6.44 -7.03
C ARG A 274 -9.55 7.07 -7.40
N TRP A 275 -9.51 7.93 -8.42
CA TRP A 275 -8.26 8.58 -8.81
C TRP A 275 -7.67 9.40 -7.66
N ALA A 276 -8.51 10.07 -6.86
CA ALA A 276 -8.05 10.86 -5.73
C ALA A 276 -7.61 9.93 -4.58
N GLN A 277 -8.39 8.88 -4.30
CA GLN A 277 -8.06 7.92 -3.25
C GLN A 277 -6.72 7.20 -3.52
N GLU A 278 -6.54 6.67 -4.72
CA GLU A 278 -5.29 6.01 -5.13
C GLU A 278 -4.15 7.01 -5.30
N GLY A 279 -4.41 8.16 -5.92
CA GLY A 279 -3.40 9.20 -6.10
C GLY A 279 -2.81 9.67 -4.78
N LEU A 280 -3.65 9.89 -3.75
CA LEU A 280 -3.21 10.26 -2.41
C LEU A 280 -2.42 9.13 -1.72
N ALA A 281 -2.91 7.89 -1.79
CA ALA A 281 -2.21 6.75 -1.20
C ALA A 281 -0.83 6.55 -1.84
N GLN A 282 -0.75 6.68 -3.17
CA GLN A 282 0.49 6.62 -3.93
C GLN A 282 1.43 7.81 -3.64
N TYR A 283 0.88 9.01 -3.46
CA TYR A 283 1.62 10.23 -3.11
C TYR A 283 2.29 10.12 -1.74
N PHE A 284 1.55 9.69 -0.72
CA PHE A 284 2.13 9.54 0.62
C PHE A 284 3.06 8.33 0.72
N THR A 285 2.81 7.26 -0.03
CA THR A 285 3.71 6.11 -0.08
C THR A 285 5.05 6.45 -0.75
N HIS A 286 5.06 7.40 -1.68
CA HIS A 286 6.29 7.91 -2.31
C HIS A 286 7.28 8.47 -1.27
N PHE A 287 6.80 9.05 -0.18
CA PHE A 287 7.66 9.50 0.92
C PHE A 287 8.43 8.36 1.60
N VAL A 288 7.88 7.14 1.62
CA VAL A 288 8.58 5.95 2.12
C VAL A 288 9.80 5.63 1.26
N GLU A 289 9.71 5.88 -0.04
CA GLU A 289 10.75 5.60 -1.03
C GLU A 289 11.84 6.66 -1.05
N THR A 290 11.46 7.95 -1.03
CA THR A 290 12.39 9.05 -1.31
C THR A 290 12.72 9.92 -0.09
N ARG A 291 12.01 9.74 1.04
CA ARG A 291 12.05 10.65 2.20
C ARG A 291 11.74 12.12 1.84
N THR A 292 11.18 12.39 0.66
CA THR A 292 10.85 13.72 0.14
C THR A 292 9.67 13.58 -0.83
N PRO A 293 8.41 13.79 -0.38
CA PRO A 293 7.25 13.60 -1.26
C PRO A 293 7.20 14.65 -2.38
N GLU A 294 7.89 15.78 -2.22
CA GLU A 294 7.95 16.87 -3.18
C GLU A 294 8.87 16.54 -4.38
N LEU A 295 9.82 15.61 -4.22
CA LEU A 295 10.68 15.19 -5.31
C LEU A 295 9.92 14.28 -6.28
N PHE A 296 9.89 14.67 -7.55
CA PHE A 296 9.30 13.85 -8.60
C PHE A 296 10.17 12.61 -8.89
N LEU A 297 9.53 11.58 -9.47
CA LEU A 297 10.18 10.38 -9.96
C LEU A 297 11.20 10.69 -11.08
N SER A 298 12.30 9.94 -11.17
CA SER A 298 13.06 9.93 -12.42
C SER A 298 12.21 9.37 -13.57
N TYR A 299 12.60 9.64 -14.82
CA TYR A 299 11.91 9.07 -15.99
C TYR A 299 11.89 7.54 -15.93
N GLU A 300 12.97 6.89 -15.50
CA GLU A 300 13.02 5.43 -15.29
C GLU A 300 12.02 4.97 -14.22
N GLN A 301 11.95 5.70 -13.09
CA GLN A 301 10.98 5.41 -12.03
C GLN A 301 9.55 5.58 -12.53
N TRP A 302 9.27 6.60 -13.34
CA TRP A 302 7.97 6.81 -13.99
C TRP A 302 7.65 5.68 -14.98
N GLU A 303 8.58 5.33 -15.87
CA GLU A 303 8.39 4.27 -16.87
C GLU A 303 8.05 2.94 -16.20
N ARG A 304 8.77 2.59 -15.13
CA ARG A 304 8.50 1.40 -14.33
C ARG A 304 7.15 1.46 -13.62
N ARG A 305 6.76 2.61 -13.07
CA ARG A 305 5.50 2.77 -12.33
C ARG A 305 4.27 2.78 -13.25
N SER A 306 4.41 3.34 -14.44
CA SER A 306 3.32 3.54 -15.39
C SER A 306 3.14 2.40 -16.39
N GLU A 307 4.04 1.40 -16.38
CA GLU A 307 4.14 0.38 -17.43
C GLU A 307 4.38 1.01 -18.82
N SER A 308 5.40 1.87 -18.88
CA SER A 308 5.90 2.50 -20.10
C SER A 308 5.00 3.55 -20.75
N LEU A 309 4.21 4.28 -19.97
CA LEU A 309 3.64 5.53 -20.47
C LEU A 309 4.75 6.57 -20.67
N ALA A 310 4.73 7.28 -21.80
CA ALA A 310 5.61 8.43 -22.00
C ALA A 310 5.22 9.63 -21.11
N GLU A 311 3.93 9.78 -20.83
CA GLU A 311 3.34 10.89 -20.07
C GLU A 311 2.07 10.44 -19.32
N PRO A 312 1.59 11.21 -18.32
CA PRO A 312 0.34 10.90 -17.63
C PRO A 312 -0.87 10.87 -18.58
N LEU A 313 -1.84 10.02 -18.26
CA LEU A 313 -3.13 9.98 -18.95
C LEU A 313 -3.89 11.31 -18.80
N SER A 314 -4.81 11.58 -19.73
CA SER A 314 -5.68 12.75 -19.62
C SER A 314 -6.56 12.68 -18.38
N PHE A 315 -6.99 13.85 -17.87
CA PHE A 315 -7.80 13.87 -16.65
C PHE A 315 -9.12 13.13 -16.86
N GLN A 316 -9.69 13.23 -18.07
CA GLN A 316 -10.87 12.48 -18.48
C GLN A 316 -10.64 10.97 -18.39
N ASP A 317 -9.51 10.46 -18.87
CA ASP A 317 -9.18 9.03 -18.80
C ASP A 317 -8.97 8.54 -17.37
N VAL A 318 -8.51 9.42 -16.48
CA VAL A 318 -8.30 9.13 -15.06
C VAL A 318 -9.62 9.12 -14.27
N ILE A 319 -10.55 10.04 -14.54
CA ILE A 319 -11.85 10.12 -13.83
C ILE A 319 -12.95 9.25 -14.44
N GLU A 320 -12.88 8.99 -15.74
CA GLU A 320 -13.79 8.18 -16.54
C GLU A 320 -13.00 7.16 -17.38
N PRO A 321 -12.28 6.22 -16.73
CA PRO A 321 -11.64 5.16 -17.49
C PRO A 321 -12.72 4.40 -18.26
N SER A 322 -12.42 4.07 -19.52
CA SER A 322 -13.32 3.51 -20.54
C SER A 322 -13.87 2.10 -20.23
N GLY A 323 -14.01 1.74 -18.94
CA GLY A 323 -14.40 0.43 -18.45
C GLY A 323 -13.20 -0.45 -18.07
N HIS A 324 -11.97 -0.04 -18.40
CA HIS A 324 -10.79 -0.90 -18.37
C HIS A 324 -9.75 -0.52 -17.29
N TRP A 325 -10.18 -0.09 -16.10
CA TRP A 325 -9.23 0.07 -14.97
C TRP A 325 -8.47 -1.24 -14.69
N LEU A 326 -9.07 -2.38 -15.05
CA LEU A 326 -8.42 -3.68 -14.96
C LEU A 326 -7.20 -3.83 -15.89
N GLU A 327 -7.20 -3.18 -17.06
CA GLU A 327 -6.20 -3.40 -18.13
C GLU A 327 -5.08 -2.35 -18.11
N ASN A 328 -5.36 -1.09 -17.76
CA ASN A 328 -4.37 0.00 -17.75
C ASN A 328 -4.11 0.54 -16.34
N ARG A 329 -4.01 -0.34 -15.34
CA ARG A 329 -4.02 0.10 -13.94
C ARG A 329 -2.78 0.84 -13.52
N SER A 330 -1.59 0.30 -13.81
CA SER A 330 -0.33 0.93 -13.43
C SER A 330 -0.25 2.33 -14.03
N ALA A 331 -0.68 2.48 -15.28
CA ALA A 331 -0.94 3.75 -15.95
C ALA A 331 -1.91 4.67 -15.18
N LEU A 332 -3.08 4.18 -14.75
CA LEU A 332 -4.06 4.98 -14.00
C LEU A 332 -3.57 5.40 -12.61
N TYR A 333 -2.86 4.53 -11.89
CA TYR A 333 -2.29 4.83 -10.58
C TYR A 333 -1.14 5.82 -10.69
N ALA A 334 -0.23 5.60 -11.64
CA ALA A 334 0.87 6.51 -11.93
C ALA A 334 0.35 7.88 -12.36
N SER A 335 -0.67 7.92 -13.23
CA SER A 335 -1.31 9.17 -13.64
C SER A 335 -1.98 9.85 -12.44
N SER A 336 -2.80 9.13 -11.66
CA SER A 336 -3.45 9.67 -10.46
C SER A 336 -2.46 10.27 -9.46
N PHE A 337 -1.32 9.59 -9.25
CA PHE A 337 -0.20 10.09 -8.47
C PHE A 337 0.37 11.40 -9.06
N ALA A 338 0.60 11.45 -10.38
CA ALA A 338 1.09 12.66 -11.04
C ALA A 338 0.12 13.84 -10.90
N TYR A 339 -1.21 13.63 -10.98
CA TYR A 339 -2.20 14.68 -10.74
C TYR A 339 -2.12 15.19 -9.30
N VAL A 340 -2.07 14.30 -8.31
CA VAL A 340 -1.96 14.70 -6.90
C VAL A 340 -0.65 15.46 -6.66
N GLN A 341 0.47 14.99 -7.18
CA GLN A 341 1.76 15.65 -7.02
C GLN A 341 1.81 17.01 -7.74
N TYR A 342 1.23 17.14 -8.93
CA TYR A 342 1.07 18.43 -9.60
C TYR A 342 0.32 19.41 -8.71
N PHE A 343 -0.87 19.03 -8.20
CA PHE A 343 -1.65 19.90 -7.35
C PHE A 343 -0.92 20.28 -6.05
N SER A 344 -0.24 19.31 -5.43
CA SER A 344 0.55 19.53 -4.20
C SER A 344 1.70 20.53 -4.39
N ASN A 345 2.20 20.71 -5.62
CA ASN A 345 3.22 21.71 -5.94
C ASN A 345 2.66 23.11 -6.22
N LEU A 346 1.33 23.27 -6.28
CA LEU A 346 0.70 24.57 -6.47
C LEU A 346 0.52 25.30 -5.13
N GLU A 347 0.56 26.63 -5.20
CA GLU A 347 0.19 27.50 -4.09
C GLU A 347 -1.23 27.16 -3.58
N LYS A 348 -1.45 27.28 -2.27
CA LYS A 348 -2.72 26.90 -1.64
C LYS A 348 -3.96 27.55 -2.28
N SER A 349 -3.83 28.78 -2.77
CA SER A 349 -4.93 29.50 -3.45
C SER A 349 -5.27 28.97 -4.84
N GLU A 350 -4.34 28.27 -5.49
CA GLU A 350 -4.49 27.69 -6.84
C GLU A 350 -4.68 26.16 -6.81
N ASN A 351 -4.38 25.55 -5.67
CA ASN A 351 -4.47 24.12 -5.47
C ASN A 351 -5.95 23.65 -5.40
N LYS A 352 -6.46 23.22 -6.54
CA LYS A 352 -7.84 22.73 -6.66
C LYS A 352 -8.07 21.36 -6.00
N LEU A 353 -7.01 20.58 -5.73
CA LEU A 353 -7.12 19.36 -4.92
C LEU A 353 -7.58 19.71 -3.51
N ILE A 354 -7.08 20.80 -2.91
CA ILE A 354 -7.56 21.27 -1.60
C ILE A 354 -9.06 21.61 -1.65
N THR A 355 -9.54 22.18 -2.76
CA THR A 355 -10.97 22.47 -2.95
C THR A 355 -11.79 21.18 -3.05
N LEU A 356 -11.32 20.17 -3.80
CA LEU A 356 -11.93 18.84 -3.86
C LEU A 356 -12.01 18.22 -2.46
N LEU A 357 -10.89 18.16 -1.74
CA LEU A 357 -10.82 17.55 -0.41
C LEU A 357 -11.71 18.26 0.62
N ASN A 358 -11.75 19.60 0.61
CA ASN A 358 -12.71 20.34 1.46
C ASN A 358 -14.17 20.04 1.11
N THR A 359 -14.46 19.72 -0.16
CA THR A 359 -15.81 19.38 -0.60
C THR A 359 -16.17 17.96 -0.17
N GLU A 360 -15.28 16.99 -0.41
CA GLU A 360 -15.44 15.59 0.05
C GLU A 360 -15.60 15.53 1.58
N LEU A 361 -14.81 16.32 2.34
CA LEU A 361 -14.92 16.42 3.80
C LEU A 361 -16.31 16.92 4.26
N LYS A 362 -16.90 17.88 3.53
CA LYS A 362 -18.26 18.39 3.82
C LYS A 362 -19.36 17.44 3.38
N GLN A 363 -19.12 16.67 2.32
CA GLN A 363 -20.06 15.75 1.70
C GLN A 363 -19.65 14.30 1.97
N ARG A 364 -19.14 14.05 3.17
CA ARG A 364 -18.59 12.78 3.60
C ARG A 364 -19.60 11.67 3.31
N CYS A 365 -19.14 10.55 2.75
CA CYS A 365 -19.97 9.38 2.44
C CYS A 365 -20.98 9.54 1.29
N SER A 366 -20.98 10.68 0.59
CA SER A 366 -21.62 10.85 -0.70
C SER A 366 -20.56 11.19 -1.73
N VAL A 367 -20.12 10.18 -2.48
CA VAL A 367 -19.12 10.36 -3.54
C VAL A 367 -19.56 11.50 -4.45
N LEU A 368 -18.67 12.44 -4.69
CA LEU A 368 -18.94 13.52 -5.64
C LEU A 368 -19.35 12.94 -6.99
N LYS A 369 -20.19 13.68 -7.71
CA LYS A 369 -20.54 13.27 -9.07
C LYS A 369 -19.33 13.48 -9.96
N LYS A 370 -19.03 12.55 -10.87
CA LYS A 370 -17.91 12.66 -11.83
C LYS A 370 -17.87 14.01 -12.57
N GLY A 371 -19.03 14.50 -13.01
CA GLY A 371 -19.14 15.82 -13.65
C GLY A 371 -18.70 16.99 -12.76
N TRP A 372 -18.78 16.86 -11.43
CA TRP A 372 -18.27 17.86 -10.50
C TRP A 372 -16.75 18.01 -10.66
N SER A 373 -16.01 16.90 -10.67
CA SER A 373 -14.54 16.91 -10.82
C SER A 373 -14.13 17.61 -12.10
N LYS A 374 -14.77 17.30 -13.23
CA LYS A 374 -14.49 17.98 -14.51
C LYS A 374 -14.73 19.48 -14.42
N THR A 375 -15.93 19.90 -13.98
CA THR A 375 -16.30 21.32 -13.93
C THR A 375 -15.45 22.15 -12.96
N HIS A 376 -15.00 21.57 -11.84
CA HIS A 376 -14.33 22.35 -10.78
C HIS A 376 -12.81 22.23 -10.84
N LEU A 377 -12.26 21.08 -11.24
CA LEU A 377 -10.82 20.88 -11.36
C LEU A 377 -10.30 21.39 -12.71
N ASP A 378 -11.09 21.23 -13.77
CA ASP A 378 -10.72 21.66 -15.13
C ASP A 378 -11.80 22.52 -15.83
N PRO A 379 -12.17 23.69 -15.26
CA PRO A 379 -13.22 24.55 -15.80
C PRO A 379 -12.93 25.12 -17.19
N ASN A 380 -11.65 25.15 -17.60
CA ASN A 380 -11.20 25.77 -18.86
C ASN A 380 -10.59 24.75 -19.83
N ASP A 381 -10.67 23.45 -19.55
CA ASP A 381 -10.03 22.37 -20.30
C ASP A 381 -8.50 22.60 -20.51
N LEU A 382 -7.82 23.12 -19.47
CA LEU A 382 -6.38 23.41 -19.46
C LEU A 382 -5.59 22.51 -18.51
N LEU A 383 -6.26 21.78 -17.61
CA LEU A 383 -5.59 20.99 -16.57
C LEU A 383 -4.65 19.96 -17.18
N TYR A 384 -5.06 19.28 -18.24
CA TYR A 384 -4.22 18.27 -18.88
C TYR A 384 -2.95 18.87 -19.49
N THR A 385 -3.08 19.95 -20.25
CA THR A 385 -1.93 20.67 -20.82
C THR A 385 -0.99 21.19 -19.73
N ASN A 386 -1.54 21.73 -18.63
CA ASN A 386 -0.72 22.19 -17.51
C ASN A 386 0.07 21.05 -16.87
N ILE A 387 -0.53 19.87 -16.73
CA ILE A 387 0.13 18.69 -16.19
C ILE A 387 1.17 18.14 -17.15
N GLN A 388 0.91 18.11 -18.45
CA GLN A 388 1.90 17.71 -19.44
C GLN A 388 3.13 18.63 -19.38
N ASN A 389 2.92 19.95 -19.39
CA ASN A 389 4.02 20.91 -19.29
C ASN A 389 4.80 20.74 -17.98
N TRP A 390 4.10 20.63 -16.85
CA TRP A 390 4.73 20.39 -15.56
C TRP A 390 5.50 19.06 -15.53
N PHE A 391 4.94 18.00 -16.11
CA PHE A 391 5.56 16.69 -16.19
C PHE A 391 6.83 16.71 -17.06
N GLU A 392 6.77 17.31 -18.25
CA GLU A 392 7.96 17.48 -19.10
C GLU A 392 9.08 18.22 -18.36
N HIS A 393 8.75 19.30 -17.65
CA HIS A 393 9.72 20.05 -16.86
C HIS A 393 10.24 19.29 -15.65
N THR A 394 9.39 18.53 -14.94
CA THR A 394 9.75 17.94 -13.64
C THR A 394 10.32 16.53 -13.76
N VAL A 395 9.88 15.75 -14.75
CA VAL A 395 10.25 14.34 -14.93
C VAL A 395 11.33 14.22 -15.99
N ILE A 396 11.04 14.73 -17.19
CA ILE A 396 11.88 14.50 -18.36
C ILE A 396 13.12 15.38 -18.28
N TYR A 397 12.92 16.69 -18.09
CA TYR A 397 14.01 17.66 -18.09
C TYR A 397 14.95 17.49 -16.88
N HIS A 398 14.43 17.30 -15.67
CA HIS A 398 15.28 17.07 -14.50
C HIS A 398 16.00 15.72 -14.54
N SER A 399 15.39 14.65 -15.08
CA SER A 399 16.08 13.37 -15.24
C SER A 399 17.22 13.44 -16.24
N GLN A 400 17.07 14.22 -17.32
CA GLN A 400 18.09 14.38 -18.35
C GLN A 400 19.26 15.27 -17.89
N ARG A 401 19.05 16.15 -16.91
CA ARG A 401 20.07 17.07 -16.40
C ARG A 401 20.57 16.74 -14.99
N ALA A 402 20.15 15.62 -14.41
CA ALA A 402 20.52 15.23 -13.04
C ALA A 402 22.04 15.28 -12.80
N ASP A 403 22.82 14.77 -13.76
CA ASP A 403 24.29 14.77 -13.72
C ASP A 403 24.91 16.19 -13.83
N GLU A 404 24.22 17.14 -14.47
CA GLU A 404 24.67 18.53 -14.58
C GLU A 404 24.36 19.30 -13.29
N LEU A 405 23.18 19.09 -12.71
CA LEU A 405 22.76 19.72 -11.47
C LEU A 405 23.60 19.24 -10.28
N GLU A 406 23.95 17.95 -10.23
CA GLU A 406 24.81 17.40 -9.19
C GLU A 406 26.23 18.00 -9.26
N LYS A 407 26.74 18.23 -10.48
CA LYS A 407 28.00 18.95 -10.70
C LYS A 407 27.91 20.43 -10.30
N GLU A 408 26.81 21.12 -10.61
CA GLU A 408 26.58 22.51 -10.19
C GLU A 408 26.52 22.63 -8.66
N ILE A 409 25.83 21.72 -7.98
CA ILE A 409 25.74 21.68 -6.51
C ILE A 409 27.13 21.39 -5.90
N GLN A 410 27.87 20.42 -6.43
CA GLN A 410 29.23 20.13 -5.96
C GLN A 410 30.17 21.33 -6.17
N ASN A 411 30.08 22.03 -7.30
CA ASN A 411 30.87 23.22 -7.58
C ASN A 411 30.49 24.42 -6.69
N SER A 412 29.20 24.59 -6.38
CA SER A 412 28.73 25.64 -5.45
C SER A 412 29.20 25.40 -4.01
N ARG A 413 29.32 24.13 -3.60
CA ARG A 413 29.87 23.74 -2.29
C ARG A 413 31.39 23.82 -2.21
N ALA A 414 32.08 23.75 -3.34
CA ALA A 414 33.53 23.93 -3.42
C ALA A 414 33.97 25.41 -3.47
N THR A 415 33.02 26.34 -3.66
CA THR A 415 33.26 27.78 -3.76
C THR A 415 32.77 28.58 -2.54
N HIS A 416 32.20 27.89 -1.54
CA HIS A 416 31.93 28.37 -0.20
C HIS A 416 32.84 27.66 0.80
#